data_AF-A0A1X7T2L6-F1
#
_entry.id   AF-A0A1X7T2L6-F1
#
_cell.length_a   1.000
_cell.length_b   1.000
_cell.length_c   1.000
_cell.angle_alpha   90.00
_cell.angle_beta   90.00
_cell.angle_gamma   90.00
#
_symmetry.space_group_name_H-M   'P 1'
#
loop_
_entity.id
_entity.type
_entity.pdbx_description
1 polymer ?
#
loop_
_entity_poly.entity_id
_entity_poly.type
_entity_poly.pdbx_seq_one_letter_code
_entity_poly.pdbx_strand_id
1 'polypeptide(L)'
;SFVLDAFKRTFCNEDPVKNTIPYLWENFDKEGYSIWRCDYLYPEELKMTFMASNLVGGFFQRIEKLHKYGFAVIYVLGENYKLNISGFWILRGQELAFDVSSSLYFY
;
A
#
# COMPACT_ATOMS: atom_id res chain seq x y z
N SER A 1 -12.65 -6.33 -16.33
CA SER A 1 -11.21 -6.01 -16.41
C SER A 1 -10.98 -4.78 -15.56
N PHE A 2 -10.33 -4.96 -14.41
CA PHE A 2 -10.05 -3.87 -13.48
C PHE A 2 -8.93 -2.97 -14.03
N VAL A 3 -9.19 -1.67 -14.15
CA VAL A 3 -8.20 -0.69 -14.61
C VAL A 3 -7.62 0.04 -13.41
N LEU A 4 -6.44 -0.40 -12.96
CA LEU A 4 -5.77 0.14 -11.78
C LEU A 4 -5.55 1.66 -11.86
N ASP A 5 -5.22 2.21 -13.03
CA ASP A 5 -5.00 3.65 -13.19
C ASP A 5 -6.28 4.47 -13.05
N ALA A 6 -7.43 3.94 -13.50
CA ALA A 6 -8.73 4.57 -13.28
C ALA A 6 -9.12 4.55 -11.80
N PHE A 7 -8.83 3.44 -11.11
CA PHE A 7 -8.99 3.35 -9.67
C PHE A 7 -8.13 4.38 -8.92
N LYS A 8 -6.84 4.48 -9.24
CA LYS A 8 -5.92 5.48 -8.65
C LYS A 8 -6.41 6.91 -8.86
N ARG A 9 -6.91 7.23 -10.06
CA ARG A 9 -7.47 8.54 -10.36
C ARG A 9 -8.70 8.85 -9.51
N THR A 10 -9.56 7.87 -9.30
CA THR A 10 -10.76 8.02 -8.45
C THR A 10 -10.34 8.22 -6.98
N PHE A 11 -9.40 7.41 -6.48
CA PHE A 11 -8.87 7.54 -5.12
C PHE A 11 -8.28 8.92 -4.81
N CYS A 12 -7.54 9.51 -5.75
CA CYS A 12 -6.90 10.81 -5.52
C CYS A 12 -7.85 12.01 -5.66
N ASN A 13 -8.97 11.88 -6.37
CA ASN A 13 -9.85 13.00 -6.70
C ASN A 13 -11.16 13.01 -5.91
N GLU A 14 -11.54 11.87 -5.33
CA GLU A 14 -12.85 11.70 -4.70
C GLU A 14 -12.72 11.24 -3.24
N ASP A 15 -13.85 11.25 -2.52
CA ASP A 15 -13.89 10.77 -1.14
C ASP A 15 -13.68 9.24 -1.10
N PRO A 16 -12.65 8.75 -0.36
CA PRO A 16 -12.33 7.33 -0.32
C PRO A 16 -13.48 6.46 0.17
N VAL A 17 -14.24 6.93 1.16
CA VAL A 17 -15.29 6.16 1.83
C VAL A 17 -16.57 6.14 1.00
N LYS A 18 -16.94 7.28 0.42
CA LYS A 18 -18.21 7.41 -0.31
C LYS A 18 -18.14 6.88 -1.74
N ASN A 19 -17.02 7.07 -2.43
CA ASN A 19 -16.95 6.81 -3.87
C ASN A 19 -15.89 5.77 -4.22
N THR A 20 -14.69 5.87 -3.63
CA THR A 20 -13.59 5.00 -4.06
C THR A 20 -13.75 3.54 -3.61
N ILE A 21 -14.17 3.31 -2.37
CA ILE A 21 -14.39 1.94 -1.86
C ILE A 21 -15.53 1.24 -2.63
N PRO A 22 -16.71 1.86 -2.85
CA PRO A 22 -17.74 1.27 -3.70
C PRO A 22 -17.24 0.98 -5.12
N TYR A 23 -16.56 1.95 -5.74
CA TYR A 23 -15.98 1.78 -7.08
C TYR A 23 -14.97 0.61 -7.12
N LEU A 24 -14.16 0.44 -6.08
CA LEU A 24 -13.26 -0.70 -5.96
C LEU A 24 -14.06 -2.00 -6.01
N TRP A 25 -15.01 -2.20 -5.10
CA TRP A 25 -15.74 -3.47 -5.01
C TRP A 25 -16.58 -3.79 -6.24
N GLU A 26 -17.11 -2.79 -6.94
CA GLU A 26 -17.87 -2.96 -8.19
C GLU A 26 -16.98 -3.37 -9.37
N ASN A 27 -15.74 -2.88 -9.42
CA ASN A 27 -14.84 -3.08 -10.55
C ASN A 27 -13.70 -4.07 -10.28
N PHE A 28 -13.56 -4.56 -9.04
CA PHE A 28 -12.41 -5.38 -8.62
C PHE A 28 -12.40 -6.73 -9.32
N ASP A 29 -11.30 -7.00 -10.01
CA ASP A 29 -11.03 -8.26 -10.68
C ASP A 29 -10.29 -9.20 -9.72
N LYS A 30 -11.04 -10.09 -9.07
CA LYS A 30 -10.53 -11.03 -8.07
C LYS A 30 -9.57 -12.07 -8.65
N GLU A 31 -9.64 -12.35 -9.96
CA GLU A 31 -8.74 -13.30 -10.61
C GLU A 31 -7.42 -12.61 -10.98
N GLY A 32 -7.51 -11.38 -11.48
CA GLY A 32 -6.35 -10.58 -11.91
C GLY A 32 -5.61 -9.85 -10.80
N TYR A 33 -6.23 -9.60 -9.64
CA TYR A 33 -5.67 -8.82 -8.54
C TYR A 33 -5.96 -9.44 -7.18
N SER A 34 -5.08 -9.14 -6.21
CA SER A 34 -5.18 -9.54 -4.81
C SER A 34 -5.07 -8.32 -3.88
N ILE A 35 -5.68 -8.44 -2.69
CA ILE A 35 -5.65 -7.41 -1.65
C ILE A 35 -4.89 -7.95 -0.45
N TRP A 36 -3.92 -7.18 0.05
CA TRP A 36 -3.10 -7.57 1.19
C TRP A 36 -3.15 -6.50 2.26
N ARG A 37 -3.14 -6.94 3.53
CA ARG A 37 -2.90 -6.07 4.68
C ARG A 37 -1.45 -6.22 5.12
N CYS A 38 -0.82 -5.12 5.46
CA CYS A 38 0.54 -5.06 5.98
C CYS A 38 0.52 -4.31 7.30
N ASP A 39 1.07 -4.93 8.35
CA ASP A 39 1.32 -4.29 9.64
C ASP A 39 2.83 -4.35 9.89
N TYR A 40 3.40 -3.25 10.38
CA TYR A 40 4.83 -3.17 10.66
C TYR A 40 5.19 -4.06 11.86
N LEU A 41 6.25 -4.84 11.68
CA LEU A 41 6.60 -5.90 12.62
C LEU A 41 7.20 -5.38 13.94
N TYR A 42 7.86 -4.21 13.90
CA TYR A 42 8.63 -3.66 15.02
C TYR A 42 8.18 -2.24 15.41
N PRO A 43 6.89 -2.03 15.76
CA PRO A 43 6.38 -0.71 16.09
C PRO A 43 7.12 -0.03 17.26
N GLU A 44 7.75 -0.80 18.15
CA GLU A 44 8.58 -0.33 19.26
C GLU A 44 9.83 0.46 18.82
N GLU A 45 10.31 0.26 17.60
CA GLU A 45 11.46 1.00 17.06
C GLU A 45 11.06 2.40 16.55
N LEU A 46 9.76 2.64 16.37
CA LEU A 46 9.23 3.90 15.83
C LEU A 46 9.16 4.98 16.91
N LYS A 47 10.02 5.99 16.79
CA LYS A 47 10.14 7.08 17.78
C LYS A 47 9.29 8.29 17.45
N MET A 48 9.49 8.88 16.28
CA MET A 48 8.83 10.15 15.92
C MET A 48 8.00 9.96 14.65
N THR A 49 6.83 10.59 14.61
CA THR A 49 5.90 10.53 13.46
C THR A 49 6.59 10.87 12.15
N PHE A 50 7.38 11.95 12.12
CA PHE A 50 8.11 12.35 10.91
C PHE A 50 9.18 11.33 10.49
N MET A 51 9.82 10.64 11.45
CA MET A 51 10.80 9.59 11.14
C MET A 51 10.12 8.37 10.53
N ALA A 52 8.98 7.97 11.10
CA ALA A 52 8.15 6.89 10.56
C ALA A 52 7.65 7.23 9.14
N SER A 53 7.20 8.47 8.90
CA SER A 53 6.82 8.93 7.56
C SER A 53 8.01 8.91 6.58
N ASN A 54 9.21 9.30 7.02
CA ASN A 54 10.42 9.23 6.19
C ASN A 54 10.82 7.78 5.85
N LEU A 55 10.67 6.85 6.80
CA LEU A 55 10.91 5.43 6.59
C LEU A 55 9.98 4.87 5.50
N VAL A 56 8.68 5.17 5.60
CA VAL A 56 7.66 4.79 4.61
C VAL A 56 7.96 5.43 3.26
N GLY A 57 8.31 6.71 3.22
CA GLY A 57 8.68 7.40 1.99
C GLY A 57 9.90 6.78 1.30
N GLY A 58 10.95 6.49 2.07
CA GLY A 58 12.14 5.81 1.55
C GLY A 58 11.86 4.40 1.05
N PHE A 59 10.93 3.67 1.70
CA PHE A 59 10.47 2.38 1.20
C PHE A 59 9.80 2.52 -0.17
N PHE A 60 8.86 3.45 -0.33
CA PHE A 60 8.17 3.69 -1.60
C PHE A 60 9.11 4.05 -2.76
N GLN A 61 10.17 4.83 -2.49
CA GLN A 61 11.19 5.13 -3.50
C GLN A 61 11.90 3.87 -3.99
N ARG A 62 12.20 2.93 -3.09
CA ARG A 62 12.88 1.67 -3.44
C ARG A 62 12.00 0.73 -4.27
N ILE A 63 10.69 0.79 -4.05
CA ILE A 63 9.71 -0.05 -4.76
C ILE A 63 8.98 0.70 -5.88
N GLU A 64 9.52 1.81 -6.39
CA GLU A 64 8.88 2.64 -7.42
C GLU A 64 8.42 1.83 -8.63
N LYS A 65 9.19 0.81 -9.02
CA LYS A 65 8.85 -0.09 -10.14
C LYS A 65 7.53 -0.85 -9.93
N LEU A 66 7.18 -1.14 -8.67
CA LEU A 66 5.94 -1.83 -8.29
C LEU A 66 4.71 -0.95 -8.53
N HIS A 67 4.87 0.38 -8.58
CA HIS A 67 3.76 1.31 -8.82
C HIS A 67 3.01 1.02 -10.12
N LYS A 68 3.64 0.43 -11.15
CA LYS A 68 2.94 0.05 -12.40
C LYS A 68 1.97 -1.11 -12.23
N TYR A 69 2.20 -1.97 -11.25
CA TYR A 69 1.47 -3.23 -11.06
C TYR A 69 0.67 -3.27 -9.77
N GLY A 70 0.80 -2.25 -8.92
CA GLY A 70 0.12 -2.20 -7.65
C GLY A 70 -0.21 -0.78 -7.19
N PHE A 71 -1.02 -0.75 -6.14
CA PHE A 71 -1.41 0.43 -5.41
C PHE A 71 -1.33 0.11 -3.93
N ALA A 72 -0.93 1.08 -3.12
CA ALA A 72 -0.83 0.89 -1.67
C ALA A 72 -1.23 2.15 -0.94
N VAL A 73 -1.82 1.96 0.23
CA VAL A 73 -2.08 3.03 1.19
C VAL A 73 -1.49 2.61 2.52
N ILE A 74 -0.54 3.40 3.00
CA ILE A 74 0.14 3.17 4.28
C ILE A 74 -0.22 4.33 5.21
N TYR A 75 -0.55 3.97 6.45
CA TYR A 75 -0.92 4.89 7.52
C TYR A 75 0.11 4.79 8.63
N VAL A 76 0.61 5.95 9.07
CA VAL A 76 1.34 6.09 10.34
C VAL A 76 0.30 6.50 11.39
N LEU A 77 0.09 5.63 12.36
CA LEU A 77 -0.94 5.76 13.39
C LEU A 77 -0.30 6.00 14.75
N GLY A 78 -1.03 6.69 15.63
CA GLY A 78 -0.63 6.92 17.01
C GLY A 78 0.13 8.23 17.24
N GLU A 79 0.90 8.26 18.32
CA GLU A 79 1.63 9.43 18.81
C GLU A 79 3.11 9.09 18.97
N ASN A 80 3.97 10.10 19.11
CA ASN A 80 5.41 9.89 19.28
C ASN A 80 5.69 8.83 20.38
N TYR A 81 6.64 7.92 20.11
CA TYR A 81 7.04 6.77 20.93
C TYR A 81 5.98 5.68 21.11
N LYS A 82 4.79 5.84 20.52
CA LYS A 82 3.71 4.85 20.47
C LYS A 82 3.09 4.84 19.08
N LEU A 83 3.95 4.61 18.09
CA LEU A 83 3.58 4.62 16.68
C LEU A 83 3.30 3.21 16.20
N ASN A 84 2.42 3.11 15.22
CA ASN A 84 2.25 1.91 14.42
C ASN A 84 2.19 2.28 12.94
N ILE A 85 2.67 1.40 12.07
CA ILE A 85 2.53 1.55 10.63
C ILE A 85 1.67 0.39 10.16
N SER A 86 0.57 0.71 9.48
CA SER A 86 -0.34 -0.29 8.91
C SER A 86 -0.80 0.17 7.55
N GLY A 87 -1.18 -0.74 6.67
CA GLY A 87 -1.64 -0.38 5.36
C GLY A 87 -2.21 -1.52 4.54
N PHE A 88 -2.71 -1.14 3.37
CA PHE A 88 -3.34 -2.05 2.42
C PHE A 88 -2.66 -1.94 1.07
N TRP A 89 -2.60 -3.07 0.37
CA TRP A 89 -2.01 -3.21 -0.94
C TRP A 89 -3.02 -3.85 -1.87
N ILE A 90 -3.07 -3.36 -3.11
CA ILE A 90 -3.72 -3.99 -4.24
C ILE A 90 -2.61 -4.32 -5.22
N LEU A 91 -2.42 -5.60 -5.51
CA LEU A 91 -1.35 -6.10 -6.36
C LEU A 91 -1.94 -6.90 -7.51
N ARG A 92 -1.31 -6.81 -8.69
CA ARG A 92 -1.66 -7.65 -9.81
C ARG A 92 -1.15 -9.08 -9.58
N GLY A 93 -2.01 -10.06 -9.80
CA GLY A 93 -1.76 -11.47 -9.51
C GLY A 93 -2.20 -11.88 -8.11
N GLN A 94 -2.07 -13.17 -7.81
CA GLN A 94 -2.46 -13.78 -6.53
C GLN A 94 -1.28 -13.96 -5.56
N GLU A 95 -0.06 -13.72 -6.03
CA GLU A 95 1.16 -13.85 -5.24
C GLU A 95 1.61 -12.49 -4.70
N LEU A 96 2.34 -12.52 -3.59
CA LEU A 96 2.91 -11.32 -3.00
C LEU A 96 4.01 -10.78 -3.93
N ALA A 97 3.93 -9.50 -4.31
CA ALA A 97 4.89 -8.91 -5.25
C ALA A 97 6.36 -8.96 -4.78
N PHE A 98 6.59 -9.09 -3.46
CA PHE A 98 7.91 -9.20 -2.87
C PHE A 98 8.54 -10.58 -3.04
N ASP A 99 7.72 -11.63 -3.20
CA ASP A 99 8.22 -12.99 -3.44
C ASP A 99 8.60 -13.23 -4.90
N VAL A 100 7.92 -12.53 -5.82
CA VAL A 100 8.09 -12.68 -7.27
C VAL A 100 9.34 -11.94 -7.79
N SER A 101 9.84 -10.95 -7.05
CA SER A 101 11.05 -10.20 -7.43
C SER A 101 12.21 -10.53 -6.50
N SER A 102 13.10 -11.42 -6.95
CA SER A 102 14.41 -11.68 -6.30
C SER A 102 15.29 -10.43 -6.16
N SER A 103 14.88 -9.29 -6.75
CA SER A 103 15.56 -8.00 -6.69
C SER A 103 15.03 -7.08 -5.57
N LEU A 104 13.96 -7.45 -4.86
CA LEU A 104 13.34 -6.64 -3.79
C LEU A 104 13.72 -7.10 -2.37
N TYR A 105 14.49 -8.18 -2.23
CA TYR A 105 15.09 -8.56 -0.95
C TYR A 105 16.21 -7.56 -0.62
N PHE A 106 15.88 -6.56 0.19
CA PHE A 106 16.88 -5.75 0.87
C PHE A 106 17.50 -6.62 1.98
N TYR A 107 18.74 -7.06 1.76
CA TYR A 107 19.66 -7.45 2.83
C TYR A 107 19.92 -6.27 3.76
#